data_AF-A0A4R7KSF4-F1
#
_entry.id   AF-A0A4R7KSF4-F1
#
_cell.length_a   1.000
_cell.length_b   1.000
_cell.length_c   1.000
_cell.angle_alpha   90.00
_cell.angle_beta   90.00
_cell.angle_gamma   90.00
#
_symmetry.space_group_name_H-M   'P 1'
#
loop_
_entity.id
_entity.type
_entity.pdbx_description
1 polymer ?
#
loop_
_entity_poly.entity_id
_entity_poly.type
_entity_poly.pdbx_seq_one_letter_code
_entity_poly.pdbx_strand_id
1 'polypeptide(L)'
;MYADQYRSERVILVMDFPPEEILEFVSKCAGIDKRLLHAKNRMETTEMRALCVLLMRHLCNFTHRDICRVLGYARASRISRLGTMGPSMVYEKKWLKEFAFLKTRIKR
;
A
#
# COMPACT_ATOMS: atom_id res chain seq x y z
N MET A 1 -3.90 30.70 27.76
CA MET A 1 -3.39 29.54 27.00
C MET A 1 -4.57 28.92 26.27
N TYR A 2 -4.72 29.17 24.96
CA TYR A 2 -5.75 28.51 24.16
C TYR A 2 -5.12 27.28 23.51
N ALA A 3 -5.58 26.09 23.91
CA ALA A 3 -5.22 24.84 23.27
C ALA A 3 -6.01 24.75 21.95
N ASP A 4 -5.33 25.06 20.85
CA ASP A 4 -5.87 24.93 19.51
C ASP A 4 -6.12 23.44 19.23
N GLN A 5 -7.40 23.02 19.23
CA GLN A 5 -7.76 21.64 18.92
C GLN A 5 -7.63 21.45 17.40
N TYR A 6 -6.47 20.93 16.99
CA TYR A 6 -6.23 20.54 15.60
C TYR A 6 -7.28 19.49 15.17
N ARG A 7 -8.33 19.93 14.47
CA ARG A 7 -9.24 19.06 13.73
C ARG A 7 -8.70 18.92 12.31
N SER A 8 -8.12 17.76 12.00
CA SER A 8 -7.69 17.47 10.64
C SER A 8 -8.90 17.41 9.72
N GLU A 9 -9.10 18.42 8.88
CA GLU A 9 -10.13 18.49 7.84
C GLU A 9 -9.88 17.52 6.67
N ARG A 10 -9.00 16.52 6.85
CA ARG A 10 -8.79 15.48 5.83
C ARG A 10 -10.06 14.66 5.71
N VAL A 11 -10.82 14.91 4.66
CA VAL A 11 -11.80 13.97 4.13
C VAL A 11 -11.00 12.78 3.58
N ILE A 12 -10.78 11.77 4.43
CA ILE A 12 -10.26 10.49 3.97
C ILE A 12 -11.35 9.96 3.04
N LEU A 13 -11.06 9.93 1.73
CA LEU A 13 -11.87 9.15 0.80
C LEU A 13 -11.84 7.72 1.34
N VAL A 14 -12.95 7.27 1.95
CA VAL A 14 -13.06 5.92 2.49
C VAL A 14 -13.17 4.98 1.31
N MET A 15 -12.00 4.58 0.85
CA MET A 15 -11.80 3.50 -0.09
C MET A 15 -11.77 2.25 0.79
N ASP A 16 -12.82 1.43 0.73
CA ASP A 16 -12.97 0.24 1.58
C ASP A 16 -12.53 -1.01 0.80
N PHE A 17 -11.32 -0.95 0.23
CA PHE A 17 -10.78 -2.07 -0.53
C PHE A 17 -10.24 -3.13 0.43
N PRO A 18 -10.56 -4.42 0.22
CA PRO A 18 -9.95 -5.47 0.98
C PRO A 18 -8.45 -5.55 0.63
N PRO A 19 -7.57 -5.75 1.63
CA PRO A 19 -6.13 -5.80 1.42
C PRO A 19 -5.71 -6.95 0.49
N GLU A 20 -6.51 -8.02 0.44
CA GLU A 20 -6.30 -9.17 -0.42
C GLU A 20 -6.37 -8.80 -1.91
N GLU A 21 -7.28 -7.90 -2.29
CA GLU A 21 -7.36 -7.38 -3.67
C GLU A 21 -6.13 -6.59 -4.05
N ILE A 22 -5.53 -5.86 -3.11
CA ILE A 22 -4.27 -5.15 -3.33
C ILE A 22 -3.13 -6.13 -3.58
N LEU A 23 -3.03 -7.20 -2.77
CA LEU A 23 -2.01 -8.24 -2.95
C LEU A 23 -2.15 -8.94 -4.30
N GLU A 24 -3.38 -9.27 -4.68
CA GLU A 24 -3.71 -9.91 -5.96
C GLU A 24 -3.37 -9.00 -7.15
N PHE A 25 -3.74 -7.72 -7.07
CA PHE A 25 -3.42 -6.73 -8.09
C PHE A 25 -1.91 -6.59 -8.30
N VAL A 26 -1.15 -6.39 -7.21
CA VAL A 26 0.30 -6.21 -7.29
C VAL A 26 0.98 -7.48 -7.80
N SER A 27 0.55 -8.66 -7.34
CA SER A 27 1.05 -9.96 -7.81
C SER A 27 0.86 -10.14 -9.32
N LYS A 28 -0.33 -9.83 -9.84
CA LYS A 28 -0.65 -9.94 -11.27
C LYS A 28 0.17 -8.99 -12.13
N CYS A 29 0.22 -7.72 -11.76
CA CYS A 29 0.95 -6.73 -12.55
C CYS A 29 2.46 -6.97 -12.51
N ALA A 30 3.00 -7.48 -11.39
CA ALA A 30 4.41 -7.82 -11.27
C ALA A 30 4.79 -9.19 -11.85
N GLY A 31 3.81 -10.03 -12.21
CA GLY A 31 4.04 -11.39 -12.70
C GLY A 31 4.68 -12.32 -11.66
N ILE A 32 4.42 -12.09 -10.36
CA ILE A 32 4.97 -12.89 -9.25
C ILE A 32 3.89 -13.68 -8.54
N ASP A 33 4.25 -14.80 -7.91
CA ASP A 33 3.35 -15.49 -6.98
C ASP A 33 3.06 -14.61 -5.75
N LYS A 34 1.78 -14.38 -5.45
CA LYS A 34 1.31 -13.63 -4.28
C LYS A 34 1.94 -14.09 -2.96
N ARG A 35 2.22 -15.39 -2.79
CA ARG A 35 2.90 -15.96 -1.60
C ARG A 35 4.26 -15.30 -1.35
N LEU A 36 4.93 -14.84 -2.40
CA LEU A 36 6.21 -14.15 -2.28
C LEU A 36 6.09 -12.77 -1.61
N LEU A 37 4.91 -12.14 -1.62
CA LEU A 37 4.66 -10.90 -0.88
C LEU A 37 4.70 -11.12 0.63
N HIS A 38 4.34 -12.32 1.11
CA HIS A 38 4.43 -12.72 2.52
C HIS A 38 5.81 -13.25 2.93
N ALA A 39 6.61 -13.75 1.98
CA ALA A 39 7.98 -14.14 2.24
C ALA A 39 8.76 -12.91 2.77
N LYS A 40 9.62 -13.07 3.78
CA LYS A 40 10.45 -11.97 4.28
C LYS A 40 11.81 -11.97 3.59
N ASN A 41 12.49 -10.83 3.61
CA ASN A 41 13.91 -10.66 3.23
C ASN A 41 14.29 -10.97 1.77
N ARG A 42 13.32 -11.08 0.87
CA ARG A 42 13.61 -11.18 -0.56
C ARG A 42 13.69 -9.79 -1.19
N MET A 43 14.87 -9.45 -1.71
CA MET A 43 15.14 -8.15 -2.34
C MET A 43 14.25 -7.94 -3.58
N GLU A 44 14.11 -8.98 -4.41
CA GLU A 44 13.23 -9.02 -5.60
C GLU A 44 11.79 -8.56 -5.36
N THR A 45 11.29 -8.73 -4.14
CA THR A 45 9.90 -8.47 -3.75
C THR A 45 9.79 -7.31 -2.76
N THR A 46 10.92 -6.69 -2.38
CA THR A 46 10.94 -5.53 -1.48
C THR A 46 10.19 -4.36 -2.10
N GLU A 47 10.42 -4.16 -3.39
CA GLU A 47 9.70 -3.21 -4.20
C GLU A 47 8.18 -3.48 -4.19
N MET A 48 7.76 -4.69 -4.55
CA MET A 48 6.32 -5.01 -4.60
C MET A 48 5.64 -4.86 -3.23
N ARG A 49 6.33 -5.20 -2.15
CA ARG A 49 5.82 -4.94 -0.79
C ARG A 49 5.72 -3.45 -0.48
N ALA A 50 6.66 -2.62 -0.92
CA ALA A 50 6.56 -1.17 -0.77
C ALA A 50 5.35 -0.60 -1.52
N LEU A 51 5.04 -1.16 -2.69
CA LEU A 51 3.83 -0.82 -3.45
C LEU A 51 2.55 -1.22 -2.69
N CYS A 52 2.49 -2.44 -2.16
CA CYS A 52 1.36 -2.89 -1.32
C CYS A 52 1.15 -1.98 -0.12
N VAL A 53 2.23 -1.58 0.57
CA VAL A 53 2.16 -0.66 1.71
C VAL A 53 1.56 0.67 1.28
N LEU A 54 2.04 1.25 0.17
CA LEU A 54 1.51 2.52 -0.34
C LEU A 54 0.01 2.40 -0.65
N LEU A 55 -0.39 1.33 -1.34
CA LEU A 55 -1.79 1.14 -1.74
C LEU A 55 -2.71 0.88 -0.57
N MET A 56 -2.33 0.03 0.38
CA MET A 56 -3.15 -0.21 1.58
C MET A 56 -3.31 1.05 2.44
N ARG A 57 -2.30 1.94 2.45
CA ARG A 57 -2.38 3.24 3.14
C ARG A 57 -3.38 4.19 2.50
N HIS A 58 -3.51 4.17 1.17
CA HIS A 58 -4.34 5.15 0.44
C HIS A 58 -5.70 4.61 0.01
N LEU A 59 -5.81 3.29 -0.20
CA LEU A 59 -6.99 2.62 -0.76
C LEU A 59 -7.71 1.73 0.24
N CYS A 60 -7.10 1.37 1.38
CA CYS A 60 -7.77 0.57 2.43
C CYS A 60 -7.92 1.36 3.74
N ASN A 61 -7.31 2.55 3.85
CA ASN A 61 -7.18 3.31 5.09
C ASN A 61 -6.49 2.53 6.23
N PHE A 62 -5.57 1.60 5.90
CA PHE A 62 -4.92 0.76 6.90
C PHE A 62 -3.82 1.49 7.67
N THR A 63 -3.66 1.18 8.96
CA THR A 63 -2.49 1.64 9.71
C THR A 63 -1.27 0.79 9.36
N HIS A 64 -0.05 1.26 9.69
CA HIS A 64 1.15 0.42 9.55
C HIS A 64 1.05 -0.90 10.34
N ARG A 65 0.26 -0.92 11.43
CA ARG A 65 0.03 -2.13 12.23
C ARG A 65 -0.90 -3.11 11.51
N ASP A 66 -1.92 -2.63 10.82
CA ASP A 66 -2.81 -3.50 10.04
C ASP A 66 -2.06 -4.09 8.84
N ILE A 67 -1.26 -3.28 8.17
CA ILE A 67 -0.41 -3.73 7.06
C ILE A 67 0.64 -4.75 7.53
N CYS A 68 1.18 -4.59 8.74
CA CYS A 68 2.04 -5.62 9.34
C CYS A 68 1.32 -6.97 9.42
N ARG A 69 0.05 -7.01 9.83
CA ARG A 69 -0.73 -8.25 9.94
C ARG A 69 -0.94 -8.89 8.57
N VAL A 70 -1.30 -8.10 7.57
CA VAL A 70 -1.51 -8.57 6.19
C VAL A 70 -0.24 -9.15 5.59
N LEU A 71 0.87 -8.40 5.65
CA LEU A 71 2.14 -8.79 5.04
C LEU A 71 2.99 -9.72 5.93
N GLY A 72 2.49 -10.08 7.12
CA GLY A 72 3.17 -10.95 8.08
C GLY A 72 4.39 -10.34 8.79
N TYR A 73 4.54 -9.01 8.82
CA TYR A 73 5.64 -8.35 9.54
C TYR A 73 5.40 -8.26 11.05
N ALA A 74 6.45 -8.47 11.83
CA ALA A 74 6.38 -8.36 13.29
C ALA A 74 6.44 -6.91 13.81
N ARG A 75 7.03 -5.97 13.06
CA ARG A 75 7.27 -4.59 13.51
C ARG A 75 6.92 -3.55 12.46
N ALA A 76 6.21 -2.51 12.87
CA ALA A 76 5.75 -1.41 12.02
C ALA A 76 6.89 -0.54 11.44
N SER A 77 8.07 -0.54 12.06
CA SER A 77 9.23 0.23 11.55
C SER A 77 9.64 -0.20 10.15
N ARG A 78 9.52 -1.49 9.82
CA ARG A 78 9.82 -1.99 8.48
C ARG A 78 8.80 -1.53 7.46
N ILE A 79 7.51 -1.54 7.82
CA ILE A 79 6.43 -1.04 6.98
C ILE A 79 6.59 0.47 6.74
N SER A 80 6.95 1.25 7.77
CA SER A 80 7.21 2.68 7.62
C SER A 80 8.31 2.95 6.58
N ARG A 81 9.42 2.18 6.64
CA ARG A 81 10.51 2.30 5.68
C ARG A 81 10.12 1.88 4.26
N LEU A 82 9.28 0.86 4.12
CA LEU A 82 8.73 0.45 2.83
C LEU A 82 7.78 1.53 2.28
N GLY A 83 6.97 2.15 3.13
CA GLY A 83 6.05 3.22 2.76
C GLY A 83 6.77 4.46 2.21
N THR A 84 7.98 4.76 2.69
CA THR A 84 8.80 5.85 2.13
C THR A 84 9.43 5.51 0.78
N MET A 85 9.59 4.22 0.45
CA MET A 85 10.10 3.77 -0.85
C MET A 85 9.01 3.66 -1.93
N GLY A 86 7.75 3.47 -1.52
CA GLY A 86 6.62 3.30 -2.44
C GLY A 86 6.47 4.42 -3.49
N PRO A 87 6.54 5.72 -3.11
CA PRO A 87 6.35 6.82 -4.07
C PRO A 87 7.37 6.83 -5.20
N SER A 88 8.67 6.68 -4.92
CA SER A 88 9.71 6.71 -5.97
C SER A 88 9.51 5.62 -7.01
N MET A 89 9.03 4.45 -6.58
CA MET A 89 8.75 3.34 -7.49
C MET A 89 7.58 3.58 -8.43
N VAL A 90 6.53 4.26 -7.96
CA VAL A 90 5.34 4.58 -8.77
C VAL A 90 5.73 5.47 -9.95
N TYR A 91 6.66 6.40 -9.73
CA TYR A 91 7.16 7.32 -10.75
C TYR A 91 8.14 6.64 -11.72
N GLU A 92 9.09 5.82 -11.24
CA GLU A 92 10.13 5.22 -12.09
C GLU A 92 9.63 4.07 -12.98
N LYS A 93 8.77 3.19 -12.45
CA LYS A 93 8.39 1.94 -13.16
C LYS A 93 7.06 2.01 -13.91
N LYS A 94 6.54 3.21 -14.18
CA LYS A 94 5.36 3.43 -15.05
C LYS A 94 4.05 2.77 -14.56
N TRP A 95 4.00 2.33 -13.29
CA TRP A 95 2.79 1.79 -12.64
C TRP A 95 1.61 2.76 -12.65
N LEU A 96 1.87 4.06 -12.84
CA LEU A 96 0.86 5.12 -12.98
C LEU A 96 -0.24 4.79 -14.02
N LYS A 97 0.08 4.08 -15.10
CA LYS A 97 -0.92 3.72 -16.12
C LYS A 97 -1.90 2.65 -15.61
N GLU A 98 -1.40 1.67 -14.86
CA GLU A 98 -2.24 0.65 -14.21
C GLU A 98 -3.01 1.23 -13.03
N PHE A 99 -2.43 2.23 -12.33
CA PHE A 99 -3.14 2.99 -11.30
C PHE A 99 -4.30 3.84 -11.84
N ALA A 100 -4.12 4.45 -13.01
CA ALA A 100 -5.21 5.15 -13.70
C ALA A 100 -6.34 4.17 -14.07
N PHE A 101 -6.00 2.92 -14.41
CA PHE A 101 -6.95 1.84 -14.67
C PHE A 101 -7.69 1.37 -13.41
N LEU A 102 -7.03 1.41 -12.24
CA LEU A 102 -7.69 1.14 -10.96
C LEU A 102 -8.76 2.22 -10.69
N LYS A 103 -8.46 3.50 -10.90
CA LYS A 103 -9.43 4.62 -10.75
C LYS A 103 -10.67 4.49 -11.65
N THR A 104 -10.55 3.91 -12.84
CA THR A 104 -11.69 3.69 -13.75
C THR A 104 -12.55 2.47 -13.37
N ARG A 105 -11.98 1.48 -12.66
CA ARG A 105 -12.71 0.30 -12.18
C ARG A 105 -13.49 0.56 -10.87
N ILE A 106 -13.24 1.71 -10.22
CA ILE A 106 -13.84 2.19 -8.95
C ILE A 106 -15.24 2.84 -9.16
N LYS A 107 -15.75 2.93 -10.40
CA LYS A 107 -17.10 3.45 -10.73
C LYS A 107 -18.14 2.36 -11.06
N ARG A 108 -18.06 1.17 -10.47
CA ARG A 108 -19.14 0.17 -10.55
C ARG A 108 -19.62 -0.22 -9.17
#